data_AF-A0A8S2E463-F1
#
_entry.id   AF-A0A8S2E463-F1
#
_cell.length_a   1.000
_cell.length_b   1.000
_cell.length_c   1.000
_cell.angle_alpha   90.00
_cell.angle_beta   90.00
_cell.angle_gamma   90.00
#
_symmetry.space_group_name_H-M   'P 1'
#
loop_
_entity.id
_entity.type
_entity.pdbx_description
1 polymer ?
#
loop_
_entity_poly.entity_id
_entity_poly.type
_entity_poly.pdbx_seq_one_letter_code
_entity_poly.pdbx_strand_id
1 'polypeptide(L)'
;MTTMILKNQIDRSLNQCSRVVISIGTNDIMIMESDSAITDLKVLIDKFKTTNPNTKVAICAIPPQYDPYLSPKLQQKINQDIDDFNSKLHNLTNDIDIVDCNFTKSMLMADGVHLNSSGIIYQRK
;
A
#
# COMPACT_ATOMS: atom_id res chain seq x y z
N MET A 1 -8.63 -17.40 6.53
CA MET A 1 -9.32 -17.47 5.22
C MET A 1 -8.77 -16.44 4.22
N THR A 2 -8.39 -15.24 4.67
CA THR A 2 -7.83 -14.13 3.86
C THR A 2 -6.57 -14.47 3.06
N THR A 3 -5.68 -15.30 3.62
CA THR A 3 -4.39 -15.68 3.01
C THR A 3 -4.54 -16.53 1.74
N MET A 4 -5.64 -17.27 1.59
CA MET A 4 -5.86 -18.17 0.43
C MET A 4 -6.40 -17.40 -0.79
N ILE A 5 -7.16 -16.33 -0.55
CA ILE A 5 -7.71 -15.47 -1.61
C ILE A 5 -6.59 -14.65 -2.27
N LEU A 6 -5.72 -14.04 -1.45
CA LEU A 6 -4.53 -13.32 -1.94
C LEU A 6 -3.61 -14.25 -2.74
N LYS A 7 -3.28 -15.44 -2.23
CA LYS A 7 -2.44 -16.41 -2.96
C LYS A 7 -3.02 -16.78 -4.33
N ASN A 8 -4.32 -17.08 -4.41
CA ASN A 8 -4.96 -17.44 -5.69
C ASN A 8 -5.04 -16.27 -6.69
N GLN A 9 -5.21 -15.02 -6.22
CA GLN A 9 -5.17 -13.84 -7.07
C GLN A 9 -3.76 -13.54 -7.58
N ILE A 10 -2.75 -13.73 -6.72
CA ILE A 10 -1.33 -13.57 -7.07
C ILE A 10 -0.93 -14.63 -8.10
N ASP A 11 -1.23 -15.90 -7.87
CA ASP A 11 -0.82 -17.00 -8.76
C ASP A 11 -1.42 -16.91 -10.18
N ARG A 12 -2.64 -16.37 -10.33
CA ARG A 12 -3.21 -16.06 -11.65
C ARG A 12 -2.53 -14.86 -12.33
N SER A 13 -2.15 -13.85 -11.55
CA SER A 13 -1.57 -12.60 -12.07
C SER A 13 -0.09 -12.77 -12.47
N LEU A 14 0.63 -13.67 -11.79
CA LEU A 14 2.07 -13.87 -11.93
C LEU A 14 2.53 -14.26 -13.35
N ASN A 15 1.69 -14.94 -14.13
CA ASN A 15 2.06 -15.46 -15.45
C ASN A 15 1.61 -14.60 -16.63
N GLN A 16 0.79 -13.56 -16.41
CA GLN A 16 0.10 -12.86 -17.52
C GLN A 16 0.12 -11.34 -17.42
N CYS A 17 0.43 -10.76 -16.27
CA CYS A 17 0.39 -9.31 -16.10
C CYS A 17 1.70 -8.67 -16.56
N SER A 18 1.60 -7.72 -17.49
CA SER A 18 2.73 -6.83 -17.84
C SER A 18 2.92 -5.70 -16.83
N ARG A 19 1.88 -5.42 -16.03
CA ARG A 19 1.89 -4.41 -14.96
C ARG A 19 1.09 -4.88 -13.76
N VAL A 20 1.58 -4.59 -12.57
CA VAL A 20 0.92 -4.86 -11.29
C VAL A 20 0.96 -3.58 -10.46
N VAL A 21 -0.18 -3.20 -9.89
CA VAL A 21 -0.29 -2.12 -8.92
C VAL A 21 -0.65 -2.73 -7.58
N ILE A 22 0.13 -2.46 -6.55
CA ILE A 22 -0.06 -2.96 -5.19
C ILE A 22 -0.43 -1.79 -4.29
N SER A 23 -1.59 -1.88 -3.63
CA SER A 23 -2.05 -0.92 -2.64
C SER A 23 -2.45 -1.68 -1.38
N ILE A 24 -1.49 -1.87 -0.48
CA ILE A 24 -1.65 -2.61 0.79
C ILE A 24 -0.86 -1.90 1.90
N GLY A 25 -1.00 -2.34 3.15
CA GLY A 25 -0.20 -1.87 4.27
C GLY A 25 -0.96 -1.03 5.30
N THR A 26 -2.09 -0.39 4.93
CA THR A 26 -2.89 0.41 5.88
C THR A 26 -3.36 -0.43 7.06
N ASN A 27 -3.87 -1.63 6.82
CA ASN A 27 -4.30 -2.54 7.90
C ASN A 27 -3.11 -3.13 8.65
N ASP A 28 -2.01 -3.38 7.95
CA ASP A 28 -0.80 -3.96 8.51
C ASP A 28 -0.14 -3.00 9.49
N ILE A 29 -0.08 -1.70 9.21
CA ILE A 29 0.42 -0.69 10.17
C ILE A 29 -0.52 -0.54 11.38
N MET A 30 -1.82 -0.76 11.19
CA MET A 30 -2.80 -0.66 12.28
C MET A 30 -2.77 -1.87 13.22
N ILE A 31 -2.23 -3.02 12.79
CA ILE A 31 -2.30 -4.30 13.51
C ILE A 31 -0.90 -4.87 13.83
N MET A 32 0.10 -4.58 13.01
CA MET A 32 1.45 -5.15 13.03
C MET A 32 2.52 -4.06 12.94
N GLU A 33 3.78 -4.44 13.13
CA GLU A 33 4.94 -3.55 12.98
C GLU A 33 5.33 -3.38 11.50
N SER A 34 5.82 -2.18 11.15
CA SER A 34 6.14 -1.77 9.77
C SER A 34 7.15 -2.71 9.08
N ASP A 35 8.11 -3.27 9.82
CA ASP A 35 9.15 -4.14 9.27
C ASP A 35 8.63 -5.48 8.74
N SER A 36 7.61 -6.06 9.38
CA SER A 36 6.99 -7.30 8.92
C SER A 36 6.26 -7.07 7.59
N ALA A 37 5.52 -5.97 7.49
CA ALA A 37 4.79 -5.61 6.28
C ALA A 37 5.72 -5.35 5.09
N ILE A 38 6.85 -4.66 5.31
CA ILE A 38 7.87 -4.44 4.29
C ILE A 38 8.52 -5.76 3.85
N THR A 39 8.81 -6.66 4.79
CA THR A 39 9.37 -7.99 4.48
C THR A 39 8.42 -8.82 3.61
N ASP A 40 7.15 -8.88 3.98
CA ASP A 40 6.13 -9.61 3.21
C ASP A 40 5.94 -9.01 1.81
N LEU A 41 5.98 -7.68 1.70
CA LEU A 41 5.90 -7.00 0.42
C LEU A 41 7.12 -7.31 -0.46
N LYS A 42 8.32 -7.37 0.10
CA LYS A 42 9.53 -7.77 -0.63
C LYS A 42 9.38 -9.17 -1.23
N VAL A 43 8.93 -10.13 -0.43
CA VAL A 43 8.71 -11.52 -0.88
C VAL A 43 7.70 -11.56 -2.02
N LEU A 44 6.65 -10.73 -1.96
CA LEU A 44 5.66 -10.63 -3.03
C LEU A 44 6.26 -10.06 -4.33
N ILE A 45 7.03 -8.98 -4.25
CA ILE A 45 7.71 -8.36 -5.40
C ILE A 45 8.69 -9.35 -6.02
N ASP A 46 9.53 -10.00 -5.21
CA ASP A 46 10.53 -10.97 -5.66
C ASP A 46 9.85 -12.13 -6.40
N LYS A 47 8.67 -12.58 -5.92
CA LYS A 47 7.86 -13.58 -6.62
C LYS A 47 7.40 -13.09 -8.00
N PHE A 48 6.88 -11.85 -8.11
CA PHE A 48 6.51 -11.26 -9.40
C PHE A 48 7.68 -11.17 -10.37
N LYS A 49 8.83 -10.67 -9.91
CA LYS A 49 10.02 -10.50 -10.74
C LYS A 49 10.66 -11.83 -11.14
N THR A 50 10.59 -12.85 -10.27
CA THR A 50 11.10 -14.19 -10.59
C THR A 50 10.21 -14.90 -11.61
N THR A 51 8.89 -14.79 -11.48
CA THR A 51 7.96 -15.46 -12.40
C THR A 51 7.87 -14.75 -13.75
N ASN A 52 7.84 -13.42 -13.76
CA ASN A 52 7.85 -12.63 -14.99
C ASN A 52 8.71 -11.36 -14.79
N PRO A 53 10.01 -11.42 -15.14
CA PRO A 53 10.95 -10.29 -14.96
C PRO A 53 10.52 -9.01 -15.67
N ASN A 54 9.71 -9.12 -16.73
CA ASN A 54 9.22 -7.98 -17.50
C ASN A 54 8.02 -7.28 -16.85
N THR A 55 7.46 -7.83 -15.77
CA THR A 55 6.37 -7.18 -15.02
C THR A 55 6.86 -5.88 -14.42
N LYS A 56 6.19 -4.78 -14.78
CA LYS A 56 6.35 -3.51 -14.06
C LYS A 56 5.52 -3.55 -12.79
N VAL A 57 6.12 -3.25 -11.65
CA VAL A 57 5.44 -3.26 -10.36
C VAL A 57 5.43 -1.83 -9.85
N ALA A 58 4.22 -1.32 -9.58
CA ALA A 58 4.03 -0.05 -8.91
C ALA A 58 3.42 -0.28 -7.53
N ILE A 59 3.91 0.43 -6.51
CA ILE A 59 3.38 0.34 -5.15
C ILE A 59 2.87 1.70 -4.71
N CYS A 60 1.62 1.73 -4.27
CA CYS A 60 1.00 2.92 -3.72
C CYS A 60 1.48 3.12 -2.28
N ALA A 61 2.09 4.28 -2.01
CA ALA A 61 2.35 4.71 -0.64
C ALA A 61 1.03 4.87 0.13
N ILE A 62 1.08 4.71 1.45
CA ILE A 62 -0.10 4.87 2.30
C ILE A 62 -0.31 6.37 2.56
N PRO A 63 -1.50 6.93 2.29
CA PRO A 63 -1.78 8.31 2.60
C PRO A 63 -1.87 8.56 4.11
N PRO A 64 -1.63 9.80 4.57
CA PRO A 64 -1.93 10.17 5.95
C PRO A 64 -3.42 9.96 6.25
N GLN A 65 -3.71 9.51 7.46
CA GLN A 65 -5.07 9.31 7.95
C GLN A 65 -5.56 10.52 8.75
N TYR A 66 -6.88 10.71 8.76
CA TYR A 66 -7.58 11.79 9.45
C TYR A 66 -8.84 11.28 10.14
N ASP A 67 -8.78 10.09 10.74
CA ASP A 67 -9.90 9.43 11.38
C ASP A 67 -10.41 10.29 12.56
N PRO A 68 -11.64 10.82 12.49
CA PRO A 68 -12.19 11.70 13.52
C PRO A 68 -12.49 10.99 14.84
N TYR A 69 -12.49 9.65 14.86
CA TYR A 69 -12.76 8.85 16.04
C TYR A 69 -11.50 8.53 16.85
N LEU A 70 -10.31 8.79 16.31
CA LEU A 70 -9.04 8.57 17.01
C LEU A 70 -8.66 9.76 17.87
N SER A 71 -8.05 9.48 19.03
CA SER A 71 -7.43 10.54 19.83
C SER A 71 -6.28 11.19 19.03
N PRO A 72 -6.02 12.50 19.21
CA PRO A 72 -4.93 13.18 18.50
C PRO A 72 -3.57 12.50 18.64
N LYS A 73 -3.27 11.96 19.83
CA LYS A 73 -2.04 11.22 20.10
C LYS A 73 -1.94 9.92 19.30
N LEU A 74 -3.04 9.17 19.21
CA LEU A 74 -3.09 7.94 18.44
C LEU A 74 -3.02 8.22 16.93
N GLN A 75 -3.72 9.24 16.46
CA GLN A 75 -3.66 9.69 15.06
C GLN A 75 -2.24 10.09 14.67
N GLN A 76 -1.55 10.85 15.53
CA GLN A 76 -0.16 11.23 15.32
C GLN A 76 0.76 10.02 15.23
N LYS A 77 0.59 9.04 16.13
CA LYS A 77 1.37 7.80 16.10
C LYS A 77 1.16 7.04 14.79
N ILE A 78 -0.09 6.82 14.37
CA ILE A 78 -0.40 6.10 13.12
C ILE A 78 0.22 6.80 11.92
N ASN A 79 0.12 8.13 11.83
CA ASN A 79 0.73 8.87 10.73
C ASN A 79 2.26 8.80 10.76
N GLN A 80 2.88 8.75 11.95
CA GLN A 80 4.32 8.53 12.07
C GLN A 80 4.73 7.12 11.60
N ASP A 81 3.94 6.11 11.93
CA ASP A 81 4.17 4.72 11.49
C ASP A 81 3.97 4.58 9.97
N ILE A 82 3.02 5.33 9.39
CA ILE A 82 2.82 5.48 7.94
C ILE A 82 4.04 6.12 7.28
N ASP A 83 4.56 7.21 7.85
CA ASP A 83 5.75 7.88 7.32
C ASP A 83 6.99 6.97 7.34
N ASP A 84 7.16 6.19 8.43
CA ASP A 84 8.24 5.20 8.55
C ASP A 84 8.08 4.08 7.49
N PHE A 85 6.89 3.53 7.34
CA PHE A 85 6.61 2.51 6.33
C PHE A 85 6.86 3.02 4.91
N ASN A 86 6.33 4.20 4.56
CA ASN A 86 6.53 4.81 3.25
C ASN A 86 8.02 5.10 2.98
N SER A 87 8.76 5.55 3.99
CA SER A 87 10.20 5.76 3.89
C SER A 87 10.95 4.45 3.63
N LYS A 88 10.57 3.36 4.30
CA LYS A 88 11.14 2.02 4.06
C LYS A 88 10.79 1.49 2.68
N LEU A 89 9.58 1.77 2.19
CA LEU A 89 9.15 1.41 0.84
C LEU A 89 10.06 2.03 -0.23
N HIS A 90 10.40 3.32 -0.08
CA HIS A 90 11.36 4.04 -0.94
C HIS A 90 12.76 3.43 -0.99
N ASN A 91 13.13 2.65 0.03
CA ASN A 91 14.42 1.97 0.11
C ASN A 91 14.36 0.47 -0.23
N LEU A 92 13.19 -0.06 -0.60
CA LEU A 92 12.96 -1.51 -0.72
C LEU A 92 13.69 -2.14 -1.92
N THR A 93 13.65 -1.49 -3.08
CA THR A 93 14.34 -1.86 -4.31
C THR A 93 14.22 -0.75 -5.36
N ASN A 94 15.14 -0.69 -6.32
CA ASN A 94 15.09 0.24 -7.45
C ASN A 94 14.22 -0.27 -8.62
N ASP A 95 13.71 -1.51 -8.54
CA ASP A 95 12.98 -2.19 -9.63
C ASP A 95 11.45 -2.00 -9.58
N ILE A 96 10.99 -1.09 -8.71
CA ILE A 96 9.58 -0.74 -8.53
C ILE A 96 9.37 0.76 -8.74
N ASP A 97 8.19 1.11 -9.24
CA ASP A 97 7.71 2.49 -9.22
C ASP A 97 6.97 2.72 -7.90
N ILE A 98 7.27 3.80 -7.18
CA ILE A 98 6.51 4.18 -5.99
C ILE A 98 5.58 5.33 -6.35
N VAL A 99 4.31 5.15 -6.05
CA VAL A 99 3.25 6.12 -6.34
C VAL A 99 2.85 6.78 -5.03
N ASP A 100 3.35 8.00 -4.82
CA ASP A 100 3.00 8.80 -3.65
C ASP A 100 1.52 9.18 -3.68
N CYS A 101 0.78 8.71 -2.68
CA CYS A 101 -0.66 8.93 -2.56
C CYS A 101 -0.94 10.16 -1.68
N ASN A 102 -0.64 11.35 -2.20
CA ASN A 102 -0.82 12.63 -1.49
C ASN A 102 -2.28 13.09 -1.48
N PHE A 103 -3.17 12.28 -0.91
CA PHE A 103 -4.59 12.64 -0.80
C PHE A 103 -4.80 13.73 0.26
N THR A 104 -5.62 14.70 -0.08
CA THR A 104 -6.07 15.71 0.88
C THR A 104 -7.28 15.20 1.65
N LYS A 105 -7.58 15.78 2.82
CA LYS A 105 -8.79 15.44 3.60
C LYS A 105 -10.10 15.54 2.79
N SER A 106 -10.15 16.43 1.80
CA SER A 106 -11.31 16.59 0.90
C SER A 106 -11.55 15.40 -0.05
N MET A 107 -10.54 14.53 -0.20
CA MET A 107 -10.57 13.34 -1.05
C MET A 107 -10.92 12.07 -0.26
N LEU A 108 -11.17 12.19 1.05
CA LEU A 108 -11.51 11.09 1.92
C LEU A 108 -13.02 11.05 2.21
N MET A 109 -13.50 9.88 2.60
CA MET A 109 -14.82 9.69 3.18
C MET A 109 -14.89 10.33 4.57
N ALA A 110 -16.09 10.35 5.16
CA ALA A 110 -16.31 10.90 6.50
C ALA A 110 -15.49 10.19 7.59
N ASP A 111 -15.08 8.95 7.34
CA ASP A 111 -14.20 8.17 8.23
C ASP A 111 -12.74 8.64 8.22
N GLY A 112 -12.34 9.53 7.31
CA GLY A 112 -10.96 10.04 7.23
C GLY A 112 -9.91 9.00 6.88
N VAL A 113 -10.30 7.82 6.39
CA VAL A 113 -9.40 6.71 6.03
C VAL A 113 -9.60 6.29 4.58
N HIS A 114 -10.84 6.11 4.14
CA HIS A 114 -11.14 5.63 2.79
C HIS A 114 -11.29 6.79 1.81
N LEU A 115 -11.00 6.55 0.53
CA LEU A 115 -11.20 7.57 -0.51
C LEU A 115 -12.68 7.74 -0.84
N ASN A 116 -13.08 8.99 -1.08
CA ASN A 116 -14.35 9.30 -1.73
C ASN A 116 -14.19 9.24 -3.27
N SER A 117 -15.26 9.56 -4.00
CA SER A 117 -15.26 9.52 -5.47
C SER A 117 -14.15 10.39 -6.10
N SER A 118 -13.89 11.57 -5.54
CA SER A 118 -12.82 12.46 -6.00
C SER A 118 -11.44 11.87 -5.76
N GLY A 119 -11.21 11.24 -4.61
CA GLY A 119 -9.96 10.54 -4.29
C GLY A 119 -9.70 9.35 -5.23
N ILE A 120 -10.72 8.55 -5.54
CA ILE A 120 -10.62 7.43 -6.48
C ILE A 120 -10.26 7.93 -7.89
N ILE A 121 -10.85 9.03 -8.34
CA ILE A 121 -10.54 9.62 -9.65
C ILE A 121 -9.10 10.13 -9.68
N TYR A 122 -8.63 10.76 -8.59
CA TYR A 122 -7.25 11.23 -8.49
C TYR A 122 -6.25 10.07 -8.56
N GLN A 123 -6.49 8.97 -7.85
CA GLN A 123 -5.61 7.80 -7.82
C GLN A 123 -5.45 7.11 -9.18
N ARG A 124 -6.39 7.31 -10.12
CA ARG A 124 -6.37 6.70 -11.46
C ARG A 124 -5.60 7.52 -12.49
N LYS A 125 -5.18 8.74 -12.17
CA LYS A 125 -4.43 9.62 -13.07
C LYS A 125 -2.93 9.33 -12.97
#